data_AF-A0A4Q8BHA8-F1
#
_entry.id   AF-A0A4Q8BHA8-F1
#
_cell.length_a   1.000
_cell.length_b   1.000
_cell.length_c   1.000
_cell.angle_alpha   90.00
_cell.angle_beta   90.00
_cell.angle_gamma   90.00
#
_symmetry.space_group_name_H-M   'P 1'
#
loop_
_entity.id
_entity.type
_entity.pdbx_description
1 polymer ?
#
loop_
_entity_poly.entity_id
_entity_poly.type
_entity_poly.pdbx_seq_one_letter_code
_entity_poly.pdbx_strand_id
1 'polypeptide(L)'
;MASVEKWTTKDGKSTRWRVKWREGGRRENGFDSHTFDYQADAKRFKTLVDAAGQQMPPPEQLVAHGFAQLVPAGVAAPAPEPVQEKLTFRAYAEDWLGQLV
;
A
#
# COMPACT_ATOMS: atom_id res chain seq x y z
N MET A 1 -13.55 -13.64 -0.06
CA MET A 1 -12.27 -14.15 0.41
C MET A 1 -11.28 -14.14 -0.75
N ALA A 2 -10.05 -13.69 -0.50
CA ALA A 2 -8.99 -13.73 -1.50
C ALA A 2 -8.44 -15.16 -1.69
N SER A 3 -8.00 -15.47 -2.91
CA SER A 3 -7.42 -16.75 -3.30
C SER A 3 -6.08 -16.52 -3.99
N VAL A 4 -5.11 -17.40 -3.76
CA VAL A 4 -3.80 -17.37 -4.42
C VAL A 4 -3.75 -18.48 -5.46
N GLU A 5 -3.56 -18.12 -6.71
CA GLU A 5 -3.46 -19.01 -7.85
C GLU A 5 -2.01 -19.07 -8.32
N LYS A 6 -1.50 -20.30 -8.52
CA LYS A 6 -0.16 -20.52 -9.07
C LYS A 6 -0.29 -20.66 -10.58
N TRP A 7 0.48 -19.86 -11.32
CA TRP A 7 0.56 -19.95 -12.77
C TRP A 7 1.98 -20.22 -13.21
N THR A 8 2.20 -21.34 -13.87
CA THR A 8 3.50 -21.72 -14.43
C THR A 8 3.47 -21.56 -15.93
N THR A 9 4.46 -20.88 -16.49
CA THR A 9 4.60 -20.75 -17.95
C THR A 9 4.81 -22.13 -18.60
N LYS A 10 4.42 -22.30 -19.87
CA LYS A 10 4.49 -23.57 -20.62
C LYS A 10 5.88 -24.23 -20.57
N ASP A 11 6.94 -23.43 -20.47
CA ASP A 11 8.34 -23.86 -20.34
C ASP A 11 8.78 -24.23 -18.92
N GLY A 12 7.92 -24.08 -17.91
CA GLY A 12 8.24 -24.36 -16.49
C GLY A 12 9.26 -23.42 -15.85
N LYS A 13 9.88 -22.52 -16.61
CA LYS A 13 10.98 -21.62 -16.18
C LYS A 13 10.53 -20.47 -15.28
N SER A 14 9.25 -20.10 -15.32
CA SER A 14 8.73 -19.00 -14.52
C SER A 14 7.45 -19.41 -13.83
N THR A 15 7.44 -19.22 -12.50
CA THR A 15 6.23 -19.35 -11.68
C THR A 15 5.78 -17.95 -11.33
N ARG A 16 4.55 -17.61 -11.69
CA ARG A 16 3.85 -16.41 -11.24
C ARG A 16 2.76 -16.80 -10.26
N TRP A 17 2.47 -15.92 -9.33
CA TRP A 17 1.48 -16.09 -8.29
C TRP A 17 0.46 -14.98 -8.42
N ARG A 18 -0.80 -15.31 -8.67
CA ARG A 18 -1.88 -14.34 -8.79
C ARG A 18 -2.75 -14.38 -7.54
N VAL A 19 -2.89 -13.27 -6.87
CA VAL A 19 -3.89 -13.08 -5.81
C VAL A 19 -5.17 -12.57 -6.49
N LYS A 20 -6.28 -13.28 -6.31
CA LYS A 20 -7.59 -12.93 -6.86
C LYS A 20 -8.60 -12.79 -5.74
N TRP A 21 -9.34 -11.70 -5.72
CA TRP A 21 -10.39 -11.45 -4.73
C TRP A 21 -11.64 -10.88 -5.39
N ARG A 22 -12.76 -10.91 -4.64
CA ARG A 22 -14.00 -10.25 -5.06
C ARG A 22 -14.04 -8.91 -4.37
N GLU A 23 -14.21 -7.84 -5.14
CA GLU A 23 -14.26 -6.49 -4.61
C GLU A 23 -15.39 -6.38 -3.55
N GLY A 24 -15.09 -5.89 -2.35
CA GLY A 24 -16.05 -5.78 -1.25
C GLY A 24 -16.65 -7.12 -0.76
N GLY A 25 -16.07 -8.25 -1.17
CA GLY A 25 -16.45 -9.59 -0.69
C GLY A 25 -17.82 -10.11 -1.15
N ARG A 26 -18.60 -9.33 -1.92
CA ARG A 26 -19.93 -9.71 -2.39
C ARG A 26 -19.90 -10.55 -3.66
N ARG A 27 -20.91 -11.38 -3.86
CA ARG A 27 -21.03 -12.29 -5.02
C ARG A 27 -21.39 -11.58 -6.33
N GLU A 28 -21.99 -10.39 -6.25
CA GLU A 28 -22.33 -9.55 -7.40
C GLU A 28 -21.14 -8.75 -7.93
N ASN A 29 -20.13 -8.52 -7.10
CA ASN A 29 -19.00 -7.68 -7.46
C ASN A 29 -18.00 -8.43 -8.34
N GLY A 30 -17.31 -7.63 -9.17
CA GLY A 30 -16.25 -8.09 -10.04
C GLY A 30 -15.11 -8.77 -9.27
N PHE A 31 -14.38 -9.63 -9.99
CA PHE A 31 -13.12 -10.13 -9.47
C PHE A 31 -12.02 -9.16 -9.83
N ASP A 32 -11.23 -8.79 -8.82
CA ASP A 32 -9.97 -8.10 -9.02
C ASP A 32 -8.83 -9.10 -8.81
N SER A 33 -7.67 -8.83 -9.41
CA SER A 33 -6.51 -9.68 -9.25
C SER A 33 -5.19 -8.95 -9.43
N HIS A 34 -4.20 -9.33 -8.63
CA HIS A 34 -2.83 -8.85 -8.73
C HIS A 34 -1.87 -10.02 -8.91
N THR A 35 -0.87 -9.87 -9.78
CA THR A 35 0.15 -10.91 -10.01
C THR A 35 1.47 -10.53 -9.33
N PHE A 36 2.20 -11.54 -8.85
CA PHE A 36 3.46 -11.47 -8.13
C PHE A 36 4.41 -12.54 -8.68
N ASP A 37 5.72 -12.31 -8.60
CA ASP A 37 6.73 -13.30 -8.99
C ASP A 37 7.05 -14.28 -7.84
N TYR A 38 6.88 -13.84 -6.59
CA TYR A 38 7.20 -14.64 -5.41
C TYR A 38 5.94 -15.09 -4.64
N GLN A 39 5.94 -16.35 -4.20
CA GLN A 39 4.83 -16.92 -3.42
C GLN A 39 4.66 -16.23 -2.07
N ALA A 40 5.78 -15.87 -1.43
CA ALA A 40 5.77 -15.23 -0.11
C ALA A 40 5.05 -13.88 -0.16
N ASP A 41 5.32 -13.09 -1.20
CA ASP A 41 4.68 -11.80 -1.42
C ASP A 41 3.19 -11.95 -1.71
N ALA A 42 2.80 -12.91 -2.57
CA ALA A 42 1.40 -13.21 -2.82
C ALA A 42 0.63 -13.60 -1.54
N LYS A 43 1.26 -14.39 -0.64
CA LYS A 43 0.66 -14.75 0.65
C LYS A 43 0.51 -13.54 1.57
N ARG A 44 1.53 -12.70 1.69
CA ARG A 44 1.48 -11.46 2.49
C ARG A 44 0.39 -10.53 1.97
N PHE A 45 0.34 -10.31 0.66
CA PHE A 45 -0.66 -9.47 0.03
C PHE A 45 -2.09 -10.02 0.21
N LYS A 46 -2.29 -11.34 0.09
CA LYS A 46 -3.58 -11.98 0.39
C LYS A 46 -4.07 -11.64 1.80
N THR A 47 -3.19 -11.72 2.80
CA THR A 47 -3.54 -11.38 4.19
C THR A 47 -3.96 -9.91 4.33
N LEU A 48 -3.31 -9.00 3.60
CA LEU A 48 -3.70 -7.58 3.57
C LEU A 48 -5.06 -7.37 2.92
N VAL A 49 -5.33 -8.02 1.78
CA VAL A 49 -6.63 -7.95 1.11
C VAL A 49 -7.73 -8.51 2.02
N ASP A 50 -7.47 -9.61 2.73
CA ASP A 50 -8.42 -10.17 3.69
C ASP A 50 -8.67 -9.21 4.87
N ALA A 51 -7.62 -8.56 5.40
CA ALA A 51 -7.72 -7.56 6.47
C ALA A 51 -8.42 -6.26 6.02
N ALA A 52 -8.26 -5.86 4.76
CA ALA A 52 -8.89 -4.71 4.12
C ALA A 52 -10.34 -5.00 3.66
N GLY A 53 -10.95 -6.12 4.07
CA GLY A 53 -12.34 -6.41 3.74
C GLY A 53 -12.57 -6.83 2.29
N GLN A 54 -11.58 -7.49 1.67
CA GLN A 54 -11.64 -7.94 0.27
C GLN A 54 -11.67 -6.79 -0.73
N GLN A 55 -10.86 -5.78 -0.45
CA GLN A 55 -10.62 -4.64 -1.33
C GLN A 55 -9.13 -4.45 -1.52
N MET A 56 -8.76 -3.62 -2.50
CA MET A 56 -7.36 -3.20 -2.65
C MET A 56 -6.90 -2.56 -1.33
N PRO A 57 -5.81 -3.05 -0.71
CA PRO A 57 -5.33 -2.45 0.53
C PRO A 57 -4.97 -0.98 0.32
N PRO A 58 -5.21 -0.11 1.31
CA PRO A 58 -4.86 1.30 1.20
C PRO A 58 -3.34 1.48 1.06
N PRO A 59 -2.90 2.59 0.42
CA PRO A 59 -1.49 2.82 0.12
C PRO A 59 -0.60 2.81 1.37
N GLU A 60 -1.10 3.27 2.51
CA GLU A 60 -0.39 3.23 3.80
C GLU A 60 -0.04 1.79 4.22
N GLN A 61 -0.99 0.86 4.09
CA GLN A 61 -0.75 -0.56 4.40
C GLN A 61 0.19 -1.19 3.37
N LEU A 62 0.06 -0.82 2.09
CA LEU A 62 0.98 -1.31 1.07
C LEU A 62 2.42 -0.88 1.38
N VAL A 63 2.66 0.38 1.71
CA VAL A 63 3.99 0.90 2.05
C VAL A 63 4.53 0.23 3.32
N ALA A 64 3.73 0.16 4.40
CA ALA A 64 4.13 -0.45 5.67
C ALA A 64 4.56 -1.92 5.52
N HIS A 65 3.98 -2.65 4.56
CA HIS A 65 4.26 -4.06 4.31
C HIS A 65 5.22 -4.31 3.13
N GLY A 66 5.85 -3.27 2.58
CA GLY A 66 6.88 -3.38 1.53
C GLY A 66 6.35 -3.47 0.10
N PHE A 67 5.07 -3.17 -0.12
CA PHE A 67 4.40 -3.13 -1.43
C PHE A 67 4.29 -1.71 -2.00
N ALA A 68 5.21 -0.80 -1.66
CA ALA A 68 5.21 0.59 -2.12
C ALA A 68 5.12 0.73 -3.66
N GLN A 69 5.69 -0.24 -4.40
CA GLN A 69 5.62 -0.33 -5.86
C GLN A 69 4.21 -0.56 -6.43
N LEU A 70 3.26 -1.02 -5.62
CA LEU A 70 1.86 -1.24 -6.02
C LEU A 70 0.99 -0.01 -5.83
N VAL A 71 1.51 1.03 -5.18
CA VAL A 71 0.79 2.28 -4.98
C VAL A 71 0.66 2.98 -6.33
N PRO A 72 -0.56 3.30 -6.80
CA PRO A 72 -0.73 4.01 -8.05
C PRO A 72 0.05 5.32 -8.02
N ALA A 73 0.82 5.61 -9.07
CA ALA A 73 1.55 6.87 -9.21
C ALA A 73 0.54 8.04 -9.21
N GLY A 74 0.39 8.70 -8.06
CA GLY A 74 -0.64 9.72 -7.81
C GLY A 74 -1.33 9.56 -6.44
N VAL A 75 -1.25 8.37 -5.83
CA VAL A 75 -1.74 8.08 -4.47
C VAL A 75 -0.58 7.66 -3.56
N ALA A 76 0.63 8.14 -3.86
CA ALA A 76 1.73 8.08 -2.91
C ALA A 76 1.15 8.57 -1.58
N ALA A 77 1.12 7.69 -0.59
CA ALA A 77 0.90 8.08 0.79
C ALA A 77 1.70 9.37 0.99
N PRO A 78 1.11 10.45 1.52
CA PRO A 78 1.87 11.67 1.72
C PRO A 78 3.15 11.24 2.42
N ALA A 79 4.28 11.35 1.72
CA ALA A 79 5.59 11.26 2.34
C ALA A 79 5.44 12.13 3.58
N PRO A 80 5.72 11.64 4.81
CA PRO A 80 5.33 12.34 6.04
C PRO A 80 5.69 13.77 5.80
N GLU A 81 4.67 14.61 5.58
CA GLU A 81 4.92 15.99 5.16
C GLU A 81 5.86 16.48 6.25
N PRO A 82 7.07 16.99 5.91
CA PRO A 82 7.92 17.55 6.96
C PRO A 82 6.98 18.49 7.67
N VAL A 83 6.67 18.15 8.93
CA VAL A 83 5.59 18.79 9.68
C VAL A 83 5.89 20.25 9.44
N GLN A 84 5.06 20.92 8.62
CA GLN A 84 5.24 22.34 8.43
C GLN A 84 4.79 22.82 9.78
N GLU A 85 5.74 22.85 10.72
CA GLU A 85 5.63 23.52 11.98
C GLU A 85 5.18 24.89 11.54
N LYS A 86 3.87 25.12 11.67
CA LYS A 86 3.28 26.42 11.46
C LYS A 86 3.93 27.21 12.57
N LEU A 87 5.10 27.78 12.28
CA LEU A 87 5.78 28.79 13.06
C LEU A 87 4.75 29.90 13.11
N THR A 88 3.92 29.83 14.15
CA THR A 88 2.99 30.91 14.44
C THR A 88 3.85 32.15 14.57
N PHE A 89 3.36 33.30 14.12
CA PHE A 89 4.09 34.56 14.22
C PHE A 89 4.67 34.79 15.63
N ARG A 90 3.95 34.32 16.65
CA ARG A 90 4.40 34.31 18.04
C ARG A 90 5.69 33.51 18.27
N ALA A 91 5.77 32.27 17.79
CA ALA A 91 6.96 31.43 17.94
C ALA A 91 8.18 32.04 17.24
N TYR A 92 7.98 32.66 16.08
CA TYR A 92 9.03 33.40 15.38
C TYR A 92 9.49 34.66 16.15
N ALA A 93 8.55 35.42 16.72
CA ALA A 93 8.87 36.62 17.48
C ALA A 93 9.62 36.31 18.79
N GLU A 94 9.28 35.20 19.46
CA GLU A 94 9.98 34.73 20.66
C GLU A 94 11.42 34.29 20.35
N ASP A 95 11.66 33.58 19.25
CA ASP A 95 13.01 33.20 18.79
C ASP A 95 13.86 34.44 18.41
N TRP A 96 13.28 35.37 17.65
CA TRP A 96 13.96 36.60 17.23
C TRP A 96 14.36 37.48 18.43
N LEU A 97 13.51 37.57 19.46
CA LEU A 97 13.85 38.28 20.70
C LEU A 97 14.97 37.58 21.47
N GLY A 98 15.04 36.25 21.44
CA GLY A 98 16.12 35.48 22.06
C GLY A 98 17.49 35.70 21.43
N GLN A 99 17.56 36.06 20.15
CA GLN A 99 18.81 36.35 19.43
C GLN A 99 19.36 37.77 19.68
N LEU A 100 18.61 38.64 20.36
CA LEU A 100 18.99 40.04 20.62
C LEU A 100 19.68 40.26 21.98
N VAL A 101 20.02 39.18 22.71
CA VAL A 101 20.75 39.20 23.98
C VAL A 101 22.21 38.83 23.80
#